data_AF-A0A0B1SD23-F1
#
_entry.id   AF-A0A0B1SD23-F1
#
_cell.length_a   1.000
_cell.length_b   1.000
_cell.length_c   1.000
_cell.angle_alpha   90.00
_cell.angle_beta   90.00
_cell.angle_gamma   90.00
#
_symmetry.space_group_name_H-M   'P 1'
#
loop_
_entity.id
_entity.type
_entity.pdbx_description
1 polymer ?
#
loop_
_entity_poly.entity_id
_entity_poly.type
_entity_poly.pdbx_seq_one_letter_code
_entity_poly.pdbx_strand_id
1 'polypeptide(L)'
;SYKVYLTGDPSKPVDQWQVFEVTDPSEPRIVFERGELEPESPYYVKIAAVNPHGEGVHSDVEHFNTVSGAPLDSPKDILPSVAEDNTINITWSGPREPNGPIKSYTIYFAPDDGTADEDCKSWPRIEVPSTKDHGTVTIDKDQYNIKPNTPYKVCISATNDLSEGPASEPTLFETGSGGTSTKLPRRCHA
;
A
#
# COMPACT_ATOMS: atom_id res chain seq x y z
N SER A 1 -11.45 -38.40 -12.36
CA SER A 1 -11.04 -36.99 -12.18
C SER A 1 -11.74 -36.44 -10.96
N TYR A 2 -11.41 -35.22 -10.55
CA TYR A 2 -12.12 -34.49 -9.51
C TYR A 2 -12.64 -33.17 -10.06
N LYS A 3 -13.71 -32.66 -9.47
CA LYS A 3 -14.13 -31.27 -9.60
C LYS A 3 -13.92 -30.57 -8.27
N VAL A 4 -13.31 -29.40 -8.34
CA VAL A 4 -13.08 -28.51 -7.20
C VAL A 4 -14.00 -27.31 -7.38
N TYR A 5 -14.90 -27.11 -6.43
CA TYR A 5 -15.83 -26.00 -6.37
C TYR A 5 -15.25 -24.94 -5.44
N LEU A 6 -15.17 -23.68 -5.87
CA LEU A 6 -14.58 -22.58 -5.12
C LEU A 6 -15.49 -21.35 -5.14
N THR A 7 -15.63 -20.65 -4.02
CA THR A 7 -16.33 -19.37 -3.95
C THR A 7 -15.72 -18.47 -2.87
N GLY A 8 -15.78 -17.15 -3.06
CA GLY A 8 -15.58 -16.16 -1.98
C GLY A 8 -16.86 -15.88 -1.18
N ASP A 9 -18.02 -16.32 -1.69
CA ASP A 9 -19.34 -16.11 -1.06
C ASP A 9 -20.01 -17.47 -0.81
N PRO A 10 -19.95 -17.99 0.44
CA PRO A 10 -20.48 -19.31 0.79
C PRO A 10 -22.02 -19.33 0.87
N SER A 11 -22.69 -18.17 0.80
CA SER A 11 -24.15 -18.11 0.82
C SER A 11 -24.77 -18.55 -0.51
N LYS A 12 -23.98 -18.52 -1.60
CA LYS A 12 -24.41 -18.99 -2.92
C LYS A 12 -24.55 -20.52 -2.94
N PRO A 13 -25.53 -21.06 -3.68
CA PRO A 13 -25.62 -22.50 -3.89
C PRO A 13 -24.41 -23.01 -4.70
N VAL A 14 -24.02 -24.27 -4.48
CA VAL A 14 -22.76 -24.84 -5.02
C VAL A 14 -22.72 -24.87 -6.55
N ASP A 15 -23.87 -24.95 -7.20
CA ASP A 15 -24.00 -24.88 -8.66
C ASP A 15 -23.65 -23.50 -9.24
N GLN A 16 -23.51 -22.48 -8.40
CA GLN A 16 -23.03 -21.15 -8.75
C GLN A 16 -21.57 -20.89 -8.33
N TRP A 17 -20.90 -21.88 -7.72
CA TRP A 17 -19.48 -21.76 -7.37
C TRP A 17 -18.63 -21.96 -8.63
N GLN A 18 -17.42 -21.40 -8.64
CA GLN A 18 -16.47 -21.64 -9.72
C GLN A 18 -16.03 -23.10 -9.70
N VAL A 19 -15.97 -23.75 -10.85
CA VAL A 19 -15.65 -25.18 -10.95
C VAL A 19 -14.35 -25.37 -11.71
N PHE A 20 -13.42 -26.11 -11.12
CA PHE A 20 -12.14 -26.47 -11.69
C PHE A 20 -12.01 -27.98 -11.81
N GLU A 21 -11.64 -28.48 -12.98
CA GLU A 21 -11.49 -29.91 -13.22
C GLU A 21 -10.03 -30.34 -13.01
N VAL A 22 -9.84 -31.35 -12.17
CA VAL A 22 -8.55 -31.99 -11.93
C VAL A 22 -8.58 -33.36 -12.59
N THR A 23 -7.93 -33.44 -13.75
CA THR A 23 -8.04 -34.61 -14.65
C THR A 23 -7.13 -35.76 -14.24
N ASP A 24 -5.96 -35.48 -13.66
CA ASP A 24 -5.05 -36.48 -13.12
C ASP A 24 -5.42 -36.86 -11.68
N PRO A 25 -5.96 -38.07 -11.44
CA PRO A 25 -6.33 -38.50 -10.09
C PRO A 25 -5.13 -38.93 -9.25
N SER A 26 -3.95 -39.14 -9.84
CA SER A 26 -2.73 -39.54 -9.12
C SER A 26 -2.00 -38.34 -8.49
N GLU A 27 -2.24 -37.14 -9.02
CA GLU A 27 -1.76 -35.88 -8.46
C GLU A 27 -2.91 -34.87 -8.38
N PRO A 28 -3.86 -35.04 -7.44
CA PRO A 28 -5.05 -34.19 -7.36
C PRO A 28 -4.71 -32.81 -6.80
N ARG A 29 -4.19 -31.92 -7.65
CA ARG A 29 -3.74 -30.59 -7.28
C ARG A 29 -4.34 -29.52 -8.18
N ILE A 30 -4.67 -28.39 -7.57
CA ILE A 30 -4.92 -27.11 -8.25
C ILE A 30 -3.93 -26.08 -7.73
N VAL A 31 -3.49 -25.19 -8.61
CA VAL A 31 -2.62 -24.06 -8.27
C VAL A 31 -3.29 -22.83 -8.83
N PHE A 32 -3.43 -21.82 -7.96
CA PHE A 32 -3.89 -20.50 -8.37
C PHE A 32 -2.67 -19.58 -8.45
N GLU A 33 -2.52 -18.93 -9.60
CA GLU A 33 -1.49 -17.93 -9.82
C GLU A 33 -1.85 -16.60 -9.15
N ARG A 34 -0.85 -15.74 -8.97
CA ARG A 34 -1.05 -14.42 -8.35
C ARG A 34 -2.08 -13.61 -9.16
N GLY A 35 -3.11 -13.12 -8.47
CA GLY A 35 -4.18 -12.32 -9.07
C GLY A 35 -5.42 -13.13 -9.50
N GLU A 36 -5.38 -14.46 -9.43
CA GLU A 36 -6.56 -15.29 -9.70
C GLU A 36 -7.55 -15.33 -8.51
N LEU A 37 -7.05 -15.09 -7.31
CA LEU A 37 -7.85 -14.93 -6.09
C LEU A 37 -7.61 -13.53 -5.50
N GLU A 38 -8.65 -12.97 -4.90
CA GLU A 38 -8.57 -11.72 -4.16
C GLU A 38 -7.65 -11.89 -2.94
N PRO A 39 -6.74 -10.95 -2.65
CA PRO A 39 -5.87 -11.01 -1.48
C PRO A 39 -6.64 -10.76 -0.17
N GLU A 40 -6.09 -11.23 0.95
CA GLU A 40 -6.70 -11.10 2.29
C GLU A 40 -8.19 -11.49 2.35
N SER A 41 -8.60 -12.46 1.53
CA SER A 41 -10.00 -12.80 1.30
C SER A 41 -10.27 -14.27 1.64
N PRO A 42 -11.38 -14.57 2.34
CA PRO A 42 -11.77 -15.95 2.61
C PRO A 42 -12.33 -16.61 1.35
N TYR A 43 -11.94 -17.86 1.12
CA TYR A 43 -12.48 -18.72 0.10
C TYR A 43 -12.95 -20.04 0.68
N TYR A 44 -13.98 -20.60 0.07
CA TYR A 44 -14.64 -21.84 0.49
C TYR A 44 -14.55 -22.86 -0.63
N VAL A 45 -14.19 -24.08 -0.29
CA VAL A 45 -13.92 -25.15 -1.24
C VAL A 45 -14.75 -26.41 -0.94
N LYS A 46 -15.25 -27.04 -1.98
CA LYS A 46 -15.81 -28.39 -1.96
C LYS A 46 -15.21 -29.22 -3.08
N ILE A 47 -15.09 -30.53 -2.87
CA ILE A 47 -14.51 -31.44 -3.85
C ILE A 47 -15.50 -32.57 -4.13
N ALA A 48 -15.62 -32.95 -5.41
CA ALA A 48 -16.42 -34.08 -5.86
C ALA A 48 -15.58 -35.00 -6.76
N ALA A 49 -15.61 -36.31 -6.50
CA ALA A 49 -15.02 -37.29 -7.41
C ALA A 49 -15.90 -37.44 -8.65
N VAL A 50 -15.30 -37.53 -9.83
CA VAL A 50 -15.99 -37.73 -11.10
C VAL A 50 -15.52 -39.04 -11.74
N ASN A 51 -16.48 -39.90 -12.06
CA ASN A 51 -16.28 -41.18 -12.75
C ASN A 51 -17.17 -41.25 -14.01
N PRO A 52 -17.07 -42.32 -14.84
CA PRO A 52 -17.86 -42.42 -16.06
C PRO A 52 -19.40 -42.46 -15.87
N HIS A 53 -19.88 -42.78 -14.67
CA HIS A 53 -21.30 -42.78 -14.32
C HIS A 53 -21.78 -41.42 -13.78
N GLY A 54 -20.87 -40.46 -13.62
CA GLY A 54 -21.17 -39.10 -13.21
C GLY A 54 -20.34 -38.63 -12.01
N GLU A 55 -20.84 -37.55 -11.42
CA GLU A 55 -20.26 -36.90 -10.26
C GLU A 55 -20.76 -37.54 -8.97
N GLY A 56 -19.85 -37.76 -8.03
CA GLY A 56 -20.15 -38.25 -6.68
C GLY A 56 -20.68 -37.15 -5.76
N VAL A 57 -20.88 -37.53 -4.50
CA VAL A 57 -21.31 -36.59 -3.45
C VAL A 57 -20.20 -35.58 -3.18
N HIS A 58 -20.58 -34.33 -2.89
CA HIS A 58 -19.64 -33.29 -2.47
C HIS A 58 -19.08 -33.57 -1.08
N SER A 59 -17.82 -33.20 -0.86
CA SER A 59 -17.23 -33.13 0.48
C SER A 59 -17.96 -32.12 1.37
N ASP A 60 -17.66 -32.17 2.67
CA ASP A 60 -17.89 -31.04 3.55
C ASP A 60 -17.14 -29.79 3.02
N VAL A 61 -17.62 -28.62 3.42
CA VAL A 61 -17.00 -27.35 3.03
C VAL A 61 -15.78 -27.10 3.90
N GLU A 62 -14.65 -26.83 3.24
CA GLU A 62 -13.45 -26.31 3.88
C GLU A 62 -13.26 -24.84 3.49
N HIS A 63 -12.53 -24.08 4.29
CA HIS A 63 -12.23 -22.68 3.96
C HIS A 63 -10.77 -22.34 4.27
N PHE A 64 -10.25 -21.35 3.54
CA PHE A 64 -8.92 -20.79 3.73
C PHE A 64 -8.95 -19.30 3.42
N ASN A 65 -7.96 -18.57 3.95
CA ASN A 65 -7.75 -17.17 3.60
C ASN A 65 -6.57 -17.05 2.64
N THR A 66 -6.69 -16.22 1.63
CA THR A 66 -5.56 -15.83 0.80
C THR A 66 -4.62 -14.90 1.58
N VAL A 67 -3.35 -14.88 1.16
CA VAL A 67 -2.33 -14.01 1.75
C VAL A 67 -2.45 -12.57 1.22
N SER A 68 -1.71 -11.65 1.83
CA SER A 68 -1.58 -10.27 1.35
C SER A 68 -1.05 -10.21 -0.08
N GLY A 69 -1.66 -9.35 -0.90
CA GLY A 69 -1.16 -8.91 -2.20
C GLY A 69 -0.42 -7.59 -2.07
N ALA A 70 0.30 -7.13 -3.09
CA ALA A 70 0.95 -5.81 -3.04
C ALA A 70 -0.14 -4.70 -2.97
N PRO A 71 0.11 -3.56 -2.30
CA PRO A 71 -0.78 -2.42 -2.40
C PRO A 71 -0.93 -2.00 -3.87
N LEU A 72 -2.16 -1.86 -4.35
CA LEU A 72 -2.43 -1.58 -5.78
C LEU A 72 -2.44 -0.10 -6.10
N ASP A 73 -2.86 0.73 -5.15
CA ASP A 73 -2.82 2.18 -5.29
C ASP A 73 -1.84 2.81 -4.30
N SER A 74 -1.52 4.07 -4.55
CA SER A 74 -0.61 4.86 -3.73
C SER A 74 -1.36 5.62 -2.63
N PRO A 75 -0.66 6.05 -1.57
CA PRO A 75 -1.16 7.04 -0.61
C PRO A 75 -1.69 8.31 -1.26
N LYS A 76 -2.67 8.94 -0.60
CA LYS A 76 -3.43 10.11 -1.10
C LYS A 76 -3.43 11.23 -0.08
N ASP A 77 -4.01 12.37 -0.45
CA ASP A 77 -4.15 13.55 0.41
C ASP A 77 -2.82 13.98 1.05
N ILE A 78 -1.76 13.99 0.23
CA ILE A 78 -0.42 14.36 0.66
C ILE A 78 -0.38 15.87 0.88
N LEU A 79 -0.17 16.27 2.13
CA LEU A 79 -0.21 17.67 2.55
C LEU A 79 1.09 18.02 3.28
N PRO A 80 2.07 18.61 2.56
CA PRO A 80 3.25 19.22 3.17
C PRO A 80 2.89 20.57 3.82
N SER A 81 3.44 20.83 5.00
CA SER A 81 3.35 22.10 5.72
C SER A 81 4.75 22.49 6.19
N VAL A 82 5.22 23.66 5.74
CA VAL A 82 6.55 24.18 6.09
C VAL A 82 6.41 25.18 7.24
N ALA A 83 7.12 24.93 8.34
CA ALA A 83 7.20 25.84 9.48
C ALA A 83 8.17 27.01 9.19
N GLU A 84 8.12 28.07 10.01
CA GLU A 84 8.97 29.26 9.83
C GLU A 84 10.47 28.96 9.86
N ASP A 85 10.88 27.94 10.62
CA ASP A 85 12.26 27.48 10.71
C ASP A 85 12.67 26.56 9.55
N ASN A 86 11.76 26.25 8.61
CA ASN A 86 11.88 25.24 7.55
C ASN A 86 11.81 23.78 8.00
N THR A 87 11.30 23.49 9.20
CA THR A 87 10.85 22.13 9.53
C THR A 87 9.63 21.78 8.69
N ILE A 88 9.64 20.60 8.05
CA ILE A 88 8.56 20.20 7.14
C ILE A 88 7.73 19.10 7.81
N ASN A 89 6.43 19.33 7.97
CA ASN A 89 5.48 18.30 8.40
C ASN A 89 4.70 17.82 7.19
N ILE A 90 4.64 16.50 6.98
CA ILE A 90 3.88 15.91 5.89
C ILE A 90 2.83 14.98 6.51
N THR A 91 1.60 15.10 6.04
CA THR A 91 0.50 14.18 6.39
C THR A 91 -0.07 13.56 5.13
N TRP A 92 -0.58 12.34 5.25
CA TRP A 92 -1.22 11.62 4.15
C TRP A 92 -2.27 10.62 4.63
N SER A 93 -3.11 10.21 3.70
CA SER A 93 -4.02 9.07 3.79
C SER A 93 -3.40 7.86 3.07
N GLY A 94 -3.63 6.67 3.60
CA GLY A 94 -3.15 5.41 3.05
C GLY A 94 -3.82 5.04 1.72
N PRO A 95 -3.32 3.97 1.07
CA PRO A 95 -3.94 3.43 -0.14
C PRO A 95 -5.36 2.93 0.15
N ARG A 96 -6.25 3.01 -0.84
CA ARG A 96 -7.62 2.45 -0.72
C ARG A 96 -7.63 0.94 -0.92
N GLU A 97 -6.66 0.43 -1.67
CA GLU A 97 -6.50 -1.00 -1.98
C GLU A 97 -5.15 -1.48 -1.42
N PRO A 98 -5.01 -1.55 -0.07
CA PRO A 98 -3.76 -1.93 0.59
C PRO A 98 -3.43 -3.42 0.41
N ASN A 99 -4.44 -4.25 0.08
CA ASN A 99 -4.33 -5.70 -0.14
C ASN A 99 -3.59 -6.46 0.96
N GLY A 100 -3.59 -5.94 2.17
CA GLY A 100 -2.77 -6.41 3.27
C GLY A 100 -2.64 -5.35 4.34
N PRO A 101 -2.29 -5.71 5.58
CA PRO A 101 -2.00 -4.74 6.62
C PRO A 101 -0.79 -3.88 6.26
N ILE A 102 -0.93 -2.56 6.26
CA ILE A 102 0.20 -1.63 6.08
C ILE A 102 1.21 -1.82 7.22
N LYS A 103 2.51 -1.81 6.87
CA LYS A 103 3.64 -1.93 7.81
C LYS A 103 4.49 -0.67 7.87
N SER A 104 4.64 0.02 6.75
CA SER A 104 5.37 1.28 6.67
C SER A 104 4.92 2.10 5.47
N TYR A 105 5.26 3.39 5.52
CA TYR A 105 5.24 4.27 4.36
C TYR A 105 6.68 4.67 4.02
N THR A 106 6.99 4.82 2.73
CA THR A 106 8.26 5.36 2.28
C THR A 106 8.02 6.76 1.74
N ILE A 107 8.72 7.76 2.28
CA ILE A 107 8.66 9.15 1.84
C ILE A 107 9.87 9.41 0.95
N TYR A 108 9.63 9.80 -0.29
CA TYR A 108 10.66 10.16 -1.26
C TYR A 108 10.64 11.64 -1.48
N PHE A 109 11.77 12.33 -1.35
CA PHE A 109 11.80 13.77 -1.56
C PHE A 109 13.12 14.25 -2.14
N ALA A 110 13.05 15.28 -2.97
CA ALA A 110 14.19 15.90 -3.61
C ALA A 110 13.92 17.38 -3.88
N PRO A 111 14.97 18.22 -4.02
CA PRO A 111 14.81 19.55 -4.61
C PRO A 111 14.18 19.44 -5.99
N ASP A 112 13.29 20.36 -6.31
CA ASP A 112 12.76 20.51 -7.66
C ASP A 112 13.68 21.44 -8.46
N ASP A 113 14.46 20.88 -9.38
CA ASP A 113 15.37 21.60 -10.26
C ASP A 113 14.76 21.90 -11.64
N GLY A 114 13.45 21.64 -11.82
CA GLY A 114 12.73 21.85 -13.07
C GLY A 114 13.06 20.82 -14.16
N THR A 115 13.72 19.71 -13.81
CA THR A 115 13.91 18.57 -14.70
C THR A 115 12.64 17.72 -14.78
N ALA A 116 12.55 16.87 -15.82
CA ALA A 116 11.45 15.94 -15.96
C ALA A 116 11.33 15.04 -14.72
N ASP A 117 10.11 14.62 -14.39
CA ASP A 117 9.86 13.76 -13.25
C ASP A 117 10.58 12.40 -13.43
N GLU A 118 11.75 12.30 -12.81
CA GLU A 118 12.38 11.01 -12.53
C GLU A 118 11.46 10.18 -11.62
N ASP A 119 11.54 8.86 -11.73
CA ASP A 119 10.80 7.95 -10.85
C ASP A 119 11.05 8.34 -9.38
N CYS A 120 10.00 8.71 -8.64
CA CYS A 120 10.13 9.16 -7.25
C CYS A 120 10.93 8.16 -6.40
N LYS A 121 10.88 6.86 -6.74
CA LYS A 121 11.58 5.81 -6.01
C LYS A 121 13.11 5.87 -6.15
N SER A 122 13.65 6.70 -7.04
CA SER A 122 15.09 6.97 -7.15
C SER A 122 15.58 8.03 -6.16
N TRP A 123 14.68 8.83 -5.58
CA TRP A 123 15.04 9.93 -4.70
C TRP A 123 15.46 9.44 -3.30
N PRO A 124 16.15 10.30 -2.51
CA PRO A 124 16.37 10.05 -1.09
C PRO A 124 15.06 9.70 -0.37
N ARG A 125 15.14 8.71 0.53
CA ARG A 125 13.96 8.13 1.16
C ARG A 125 14.03 8.12 2.69
N ILE A 126 12.85 8.24 3.31
CA ILE A 126 12.63 8.06 4.75
C ILE A 126 11.58 6.97 4.91
N GLU A 127 11.90 5.91 5.65
CA GLU A 127 10.93 4.90 6.00
C GLU A 127 10.23 5.28 7.32
N VAL A 128 8.91 5.21 7.31
CA VAL A 128 8.04 5.55 8.44
C VAL A 128 7.24 4.30 8.82
N PRO A 129 7.73 3.49 9.80
CA PRO A 129 6.98 2.35 10.31
C PRO A 129 5.62 2.80 10.87
N SER A 130 4.54 2.21 10.36
CA SER A 130 3.18 2.53 10.77
C SER A 130 2.23 1.43 10.32
N THR A 131 1.26 1.12 11.16
CA THR A 131 0.13 0.24 10.81
C THR A 131 -1.18 0.99 10.65
N LYS A 132 -1.12 2.32 10.63
CA LYS A 132 -2.29 3.20 10.55
C LYS A 132 -2.50 3.67 9.12
N ASP A 133 -3.75 3.82 8.72
CA ASP A 133 -4.13 4.38 7.42
C ASP A 133 -3.87 5.88 7.30
N HIS A 134 -3.65 6.60 8.40
CA HIS A 134 -3.21 7.99 8.36
C HIS A 134 -1.80 8.09 8.89
N GLY A 135 -0.92 8.66 8.06
CA GLY A 135 0.49 8.82 8.37
C GLY A 135 0.89 10.27 8.52
N THR A 136 1.96 10.47 9.29
CA THR A 136 2.62 11.76 9.43
C THR A 136 4.12 11.56 9.60
N VAL A 137 4.90 12.49 9.04
CA VAL A 137 6.34 12.58 9.27
C VAL A 137 6.74 14.03 9.45
N THR A 138 7.75 14.24 10.30
CA THR A 138 8.45 15.53 10.42
C THR A 138 9.84 15.35 9.86
N ILE A 139 10.18 16.14 8.84
CA ILE A 139 11.51 16.20 8.23
C ILE A 139 12.24 17.38 8.85
N ASP A 140 13.25 17.06 9.66
CA ASP A 140 14.12 18.05 10.28
C ASP A 140 15.08 18.65 9.24
N LYS A 141 15.16 19.98 9.20
CA LYS A 141 15.95 20.70 8.19
C LYS A 141 17.45 20.41 8.30
N ASP A 142 17.96 20.24 9.51
CA ASP A 142 19.39 20.12 9.80
C ASP A 142 19.83 18.67 9.54
N GLN A 143 18.98 17.70 9.87
CA GLN A 143 19.22 16.28 9.59
C GLN A 143 19.32 15.99 8.08
N TYR A 144 18.47 16.63 7.28
CA TYR A 144 18.38 16.36 5.83
C TYR A 144 18.96 17.46 4.94
N ASN A 145 19.66 18.44 5.53
CA ASN A 145 20.30 19.56 4.83
C ASN A 145 19.33 20.27 3.86
N ILE A 146 18.13 20.58 4.36
CA ILE A 146 17.09 21.27 3.61
C ILE A 146 17.52 22.71 3.36
N LYS A 147 17.51 23.12 2.10
CA LYS A 147 17.93 24.47 1.69
C LYS A 147 16.76 25.45 1.82
N PRO A 148 17.01 26.69 2.27
CA PRO A 148 15.97 27.74 2.30
C PRO A 148 15.64 28.23 0.89
N ASN A 149 14.46 28.83 0.72
CA ASN A 149 13.96 29.39 -0.55
C ASN A 149 14.13 28.44 -1.74
N THR A 150 13.88 27.15 -1.52
CA THR A 150 14.10 26.09 -2.51
C THR A 150 12.79 25.32 -2.70
N PRO A 151 12.32 25.14 -3.94
CA PRO A 151 11.20 24.24 -4.22
C PRO A 151 11.65 22.78 -4.06
N TYR A 152 10.75 21.97 -3.52
CA TYR A 152 10.93 20.54 -3.31
C TYR A 152 9.71 19.79 -3.83
N LYS A 153 9.95 18.54 -4.20
CA LYS A 153 8.93 17.57 -4.57
C LYS A 153 8.97 16.40 -3.60
N VAL A 154 7.79 15.87 -3.27
CA VAL A 154 7.63 14.69 -2.42
C VAL A 154 6.62 13.72 -2.99
N CYS A 155 6.93 12.42 -2.92
CA CYS A 155 6.01 11.33 -3.21
C CYS A 155 6.02 10.34 -2.05
N ILE A 156 4.95 9.57 -1.91
CA ILE A 156 4.81 8.57 -0.84
C ILE A 156 4.36 7.24 -1.43
N SER A 157 4.96 6.14 -0.99
CA SER A 157 4.49 4.77 -1.24
C SER A 157 4.08 4.12 0.09
N ALA A 158 3.30 3.03 0.00
CA ALA A 158 2.96 2.18 1.13
C ALA A 158 3.56 0.79 0.97
N THR A 159 3.95 0.17 2.08
CA THR A 159 4.51 -1.19 2.13
C THR A 159 3.68 -2.05 3.07
N ASN A 160 3.32 -3.24 2.60
CA ASN A 160 2.72 -4.28 3.43
C ASN A 160 3.65 -5.51 3.55
N ASP A 161 3.13 -6.62 4.07
CA ASP A 161 3.91 -7.85 4.29
C ASP A 161 4.48 -8.47 3.00
N LEU A 162 3.91 -8.17 1.84
CA LEU A 162 4.38 -8.73 0.57
C LEU A 162 5.41 -7.81 -0.11
N SER A 163 5.04 -6.54 -0.34
CA SER A 163 5.89 -5.61 -1.07
C SER A 163 5.49 -4.15 -0.88
N GLU A 164 6.34 -3.27 -1.39
CA GLU A 164 6.02 -1.86 -1.59
C GLU A 164 5.13 -1.69 -2.83
N GLY A 165 4.06 -0.90 -2.69
CA GLY A 165 3.15 -0.52 -3.78
C GLY A 165 3.70 0.61 -4.67
N PRO A 166 2.87 1.17 -5.55
CA PRO A 166 3.26 2.33 -6.35
C PRO A 166 3.50 3.58 -5.47
N ALA A 167 4.35 4.48 -5.95
CA ALA A 167 4.47 5.82 -5.37
C ALA A 167 3.33 6.72 -5.85
N SER A 168 2.97 7.71 -5.05
CA SER A 168 2.05 8.77 -5.46
C SER A 168 2.63 9.64 -6.57
N GLU A 169 1.79 10.46 -7.19
CA GLU A 169 2.27 11.60 -7.98
C GLU A 169 3.06 12.58 -7.09
N PRO A 170 4.04 13.31 -7.65
CA PRO A 170 4.78 14.33 -6.91
C PRO A 170 3.89 15.46 -6.40
N THR A 171 4.06 15.80 -5.13
CA THR A 171 3.46 17.00 -4.52
C THR A 171 4.56 18.03 -4.27
N LEU A 172 4.34 19.26 -4.72
CA LEU A 172 5.30 20.36 -4.59
C LEU A 172 5.10 21.14 -3.29
N PHE A 173 6.21 21.60 -2.70
CA PHE A 173 6.23 22.57 -1.62
C PHE A 173 7.49 23.44 -1.68
N GLU A 174 7.47 24.61 -1.06
CA GLU A 174 8.60 25.53 -1.05
C GLU A 174 9.05 25.85 0.37
N THR A 175 10.36 25.86 0.59
CA THR A 175 10.93 26.28 1.87
C THR A 175 10.99 27.80 1.97
N GLY A 176 10.79 28.34 3.18
CA GLY A 176 10.95 29.75 3.45
C GLY A 176 12.41 30.17 3.60
N SER A 177 12.62 31.42 4.02
CA SER A 177 13.96 31.98 4.23
C SER A 177 14.69 31.44 5.47
N GLY A 178 14.03 30.66 6.34
CA GLY A 178 14.61 30.08 7.56
C GLY A 178 14.77 31.08 8.71
N GLY A 179 14.10 32.23 8.64
CA GLY A 179 14.16 33.25 9.67
C GLY A 179 13.35 32.86 10.90
N THR A 180 14.01 32.43 11.98
CA THR A 180 13.39 32.46 13.30
C THR A 180 13.09 33.92 13.64
N SER A 181 11.81 34.30 13.72
CA SER A 181 11.45 35.62 14.24
C SER A 181 11.80 35.67 15.72
N THR A 182 13.05 35.99 16.04
CA THR A 182 13.41 36.40 17.39
C THR A 182 12.74 37.75 17.60
N LYS A 183 11.50 37.76 18.10
CA LYS A 183 10.92 38.96 18.70
C LYS A 183 11.82 39.35 19.88
N LEU A 184 12.81 40.22 19.63
CA LEU A 184 13.51 40.89 20.73
C LEU A 184 12.46 41.58 21.59
N PRO A 185 12.45 41.38 22.92
CA PRO A 185 11.61 42.19 23.79
C PRO A 185 12.07 43.64 23.64
N ARG A 186 11.13 44.52 23.25
CA ARG A 186 11.37 45.96 23.21
C ARG A 186 11.81 46.39 24.61
N ARG A 187 13.08 46.78 24.76
CA ARG A 187 13.53 47.52 25.95
C ARG A 187 12.79 48.87 25.95
N CYS A 188 11.89 49.06 26.90
CA CYS A 188 11.44 50.39 27.28
C CYS A 188 12.58 51.08 28.03
N HIS A 189 13.11 52.16 27.47
CA HIS A 189 13.88 53.13 28.23
C HIS A 189 12.91 54.10 28.91
N ALA A 190 13.05 54.24 30.22
CA ALA A 190 12.54 55.35 31.03
C ALA A 190 13.73 55.94 31.80
#